data_AF-A0A6P2EAC1-F1
#
_entry.id   AF-A0A6P2EAC1-F1
#
_cell.length_a   1.000
_cell.length_b   1.000
_cell.length_c   1.000
_cell.angle_alpha   90.00
_cell.angle_beta   90.00
_cell.angle_gamma   90.00
#
_symmetry.space_group_name_H-M   'P 1'
#
loop_
_entity.id
_entity.type
_entity.pdbx_description
1 polymer ?
#
loop_
_entity_poly.entity_id
_entity_poly.type
_entity_poly.pdbx_seq_one_letter_code
_entity_poly.pdbx_strand_id
1 'polypeptide(L)'
;MNRRLHPLTLQQAAEDSPTLASLMARARDASERLQAIQELIPPEMRSAVQAGPVEGNSWCLLVRGSAAAAKLRQLVPALQARLKSRGWADVTLRLKVHGRH
;
A
#
# COMPACT_ATOMS: atom_id res chain seq x y z
N MET A 1 -26.59 16.28 9.60
CA MET A 1 -27.09 14.95 10.02
C MET A 1 -26.43 13.88 9.16
N ASN A 2 -25.52 13.09 9.75
CA ASN A 2 -24.97 11.79 9.29
C ASN A 2 -24.42 11.64 7.86
N ARG A 3 -23.16 12.08 7.63
CA ARG A 3 -22.30 11.55 6.55
C ARG A 3 -21.93 10.10 6.88
N ARG A 4 -22.69 9.14 6.33
CA ARG A 4 -22.33 7.73 6.33
C ARG A 4 -21.29 7.50 5.23
N LEU A 5 -20.05 7.28 5.64
CA LEU A 5 -18.95 6.90 4.76
C LEU A 5 -19.17 5.44 4.35
N HIS A 6 -19.83 5.22 3.21
CA HIS A 6 -19.87 3.91 2.59
C HIS A 6 -18.47 3.56 2.10
N PRO A 7 -17.90 2.40 2.45
CA PRO A 7 -16.65 1.93 1.87
C PRO A 7 -16.90 1.60 0.40
N LEU A 8 -16.76 2.60 -0.45
CA LEU A 8 -16.72 2.44 -1.90
C LEU A 8 -15.56 1.48 -2.21
N THR A 9 -15.90 0.24 -2.51
CA THR A 9 -14.99 -0.72 -3.10
C THR A 9 -14.56 -0.15 -4.46
N LEU A 10 -13.25 0.00 -4.62
CA LEU A 10 -12.53 0.53 -5.79
C LEU A 10 -13.01 -0.03 -7.14
N GLN A 11 -13.72 -1.17 -7.13
CA GLN A 11 -14.28 -1.83 -8.30
C GLN A 11 -15.46 -1.10 -8.95
N GLN A 12 -16.29 -0.35 -8.21
CA GLN A 12 -17.48 0.30 -8.78
C GLN A 12 -17.27 1.72 -9.30
N ALA A 13 -16.11 2.33 -9.01
CA ALA A 13 -15.73 3.59 -9.64
C ALA A 13 -15.21 3.40 -11.08
N ALA A 14 -15.14 2.15 -11.54
CA ALA A 14 -14.44 1.71 -12.74
C ALA A 14 -15.14 1.94 -14.06
N GLU A 15 -16.46 1.97 -14.03
CA GLU A 15 -17.22 1.69 -15.24
C GLU A 15 -17.46 2.94 -16.09
N ASP A 16 -17.10 4.14 -15.59
CA ASP A 16 -17.56 5.40 -16.18
C ASP A 16 -16.45 6.32 -16.73
N SER A 17 -15.15 6.00 -16.63
CA SER A 17 -14.14 6.99 -17.04
C SER A 17 -12.78 6.46 -17.54
N PRO A 18 -12.19 7.06 -18.59
CA PRO A 18 -10.82 6.78 -19.06
C PRO A 18 -9.73 7.09 -18.00
N THR A 19 -10.07 7.81 -16.94
CA THR A 19 -9.28 7.92 -15.70
C THR A 19 -9.08 6.58 -15.02
N LEU A 20 -9.99 5.63 -15.20
CA LEU A 20 -9.89 4.36 -14.51
C LEU A 20 -8.93 3.37 -15.15
N ALA A 21 -8.72 3.39 -16.47
CA ALA A 21 -7.63 2.64 -17.07
C ALA A 21 -6.27 3.04 -16.47
N SER A 22 -6.08 4.35 -16.22
CA SER A 22 -4.92 4.89 -15.51
C SER A 22 -4.91 4.48 -14.03
N LEU A 23 -6.05 4.45 -13.34
CA LEU A 23 -6.15 3.96 -11.96
C LEU A 23 -5.86 2.45 -11.84
N MET A 24 -6.30 1.63 -12.81
CA MET A 24 -5.99 0.20 -12.87
C MET A 24 -4.50 -0.02 -13.10
N ALA A 25 -3.87 0.73 -14.01
CA ALA A 25 -2.42 0.69 -14.20
C ALA A 25 -1.66 1.10 -12.93
N ARG A 26 -2.14 2.13 -12.21
CA ARG A 26 -1.57 2.55 -10.91
C ARG A 26 -1.80 1.51 -9.81
N ALA A 27 -2.96 0.87 -9.77
CA ALA A 27 -3.28 -0.18 -8.82
C ALA A 27 -2.43 -1.44 -9.09
N ARG A 28 -2.16 -1.74 -10.36
CA ARG A 28 -1.26 -2.83 -10.76
C ARG A 28 0.17 -2.53 -10.30
N ASP A 29 0.70 -1.35 -10.60
CA ASP A 29 2.05 -0.94 -10.17
C ASP A 29 2.18 -0.98 -8.63
N ALA A 30 1.18 -0.48 -7.89
CA ALA A 30 1.17 -0.57 -6.43
C ALA A 30 1.11 -2.03 -5.93
N SER A 31 0.41 -2.92 -6.64
CA SER A 31 0.34 -4.35 -6.30
C SER A 31 1.66 -5.07 -6.59
N GLU A 32 2.34 -4.72 -7.68
CA GLU A 32 3.64 -5.28 -8.06
C GLU A 32 4.73 -4.83 -7.09
N ARG A 33 4.73 -3.56 -6.68
CA ARG A 33 5.58 -3.06 -5.59
C ARG A 33 5.31 -3.83 -4.29
N LEU A 34 4.04 -4.06 -3.95
CA LEU A 34 3.66 -4.84 -2.76
C LEU A 34 4.15 -6.28 -2.84
N GLN A 35 4.02 -6.93 -3.99
CA GLN A 35 4.51 -8.28 -4.19
C GLN A 35 6.04 -8.35 -4.04
N ALA A 36 6.76 -7.38 -4.60
CA ALA A 36 8.22 -7.31 -4.51
C ALA A 36 8.74 -7.16 -3.07
N ILE A 37 8.00 -6.45 -2.20
CA ILE A 37 8.35 -6.30 -0.79
C ILE A 37 7.72 -7.36 0.11
N GLN A 38 6.63 -8.01 -0.30
CA GLN A 38 5.97 -9.10 0.45
C GLN A 38 6.88 -10.31 0.68
N GLU A 39 7.82 -10.55 -0.24
CA GLU A 39 8.86 -11.57 -0.07
C GLU A 39 9.71 -11.33 1.19
N LEU A 40 9.92 -10.07 1.56
CA LEU A 40 10.68 -9.66 2.75
C LEU A 40 9.80 -9.55 4.00
N ILE A 41 8.47 -9.58 3.84
CA ILE A 41 7.53 -9.49 4.95
C ILE A 41 7.21 -10.92 5.44
N PRO A 42 7.32 -11.17 6.75
CA PRO A 42 6.97 -12.47 7.33
C PRO A 42 5.51 -12.86 6.99
N PRO A 43 5.24 -14.14 6.67
CA PRO A 43 3.91 -14.60 6.23
C PRO A 43 2.79 -14.25 7.21
N GLU A 44 3.08 -14.32 8.51
CA GLU A 44 2.16 -13.96 9.60
C GLU A 44 1.73 -12.48 9.57
N MET A 45 2.55 -11.60 8.99
CA MET A 45 2.29 -10.17 8.89
C MET A 45 1.69 -9.77 7.55
N ARG A 46 1.75 -10.62 6.51
CA ARG A 46 1.26 -10.27 5.15
C ARG A 46 -0.21 -9.87 5.16
N SER A 47 -1.05 -10.58 5.92
CA SER A 47 -2.48 -10.26 6.06
C SER A 47 -2.75 -8.94 6.80
N ALA A 48 -1.76 -8.43 7.55
CA ALA A 48 -1.83 -7.15 8.23
C ALA A 48 -1.33 -5.99 7.37
N VAL A 49 -0.74 -6.23 6.19
CA VAL A 49 -0.19 -5.19 5.32
C VAL A 49 -1.03 -5.07 4.04
N GLN A 50 -1.39 -3.84 3.69
CA GLN A 50 -2.04 -3.52 2.43
C GLN A 50 -1.28 -2.41 1.69
N ALA A 51 -1.22 -2.52 0.36
CA ALA A 51 -0.77 -1.44 -0.49
C ALA A 51 -1.74 -0.27 -0.36
N GLY A 52 -1.22 0.88 0.08
CA GLY A 52 -1.95 2.13 0.05
C GLY A 52 -1.63 2.93 -1.22
N PRO A 53 -2.18 4.14 -1.31
CA PRO A 53 -1.99 5.00 -2.48
C PRO A 53 -0.53 5.42 -2.65
N VAL A 54 -0.12 5.53 -3.92
CA VAL A 54 1.16 6.07 -4.35
C VAL A 54 0.93 7.52 -4.78
N GLU A 55 1.55 8.46 -4.06
CA GLU A 55 1.49 9.91 -4.28
C GLU A 55 2.87 10.37 -4.78
N GLY A 56 3.07 10.37 -6.09
CA GLY A 56 4.38 10.66 -6.70
C GLY A 56 5.45 9.68 -6.22
N ASN A 57 6.46 10.19 -5.52
CA ASN A 57 7.54 9.39 -4.94
C ASN A 57 7.19 8.80 -3.57
N SER A 58 6.06 9.18 -2.97
CA SER A 58 5.64 8.66 -1.66
C SER A 58 4.69 7.47 -1.82
N TRP A 59 4.98 6.35 -1.18
CA TRP A 59 4.09 5.20 -1.14
C TRP A 59 3.65 4.89 0.29
N CYS A 60 2.35 4.92 0.53
CA CYS A 60 1.78 4.60 1.83
C CYS A 60 1.46 3.11 1.94
N LEU A 61 1.91 2.45 3.00
CA LEU A 61 1.49 1.10 3.41
C LEU A 61 0.51 1.20 4.56
N LEU A 62 -0.64 0.54 4.40
CA LEU A 62 -1.64 0.41 5.44
C LEU A 62 -1.30 -0.81 6.28
N VAL A 63 -1.15 -0.64 7.59
CA VAL A 63 -0.80 -1.73 8.51
C VAL A 63 -1.84 -1.88 9.60
N ARG A 64 -2.36 -3.09 9.74
CA ARG A 64 -3.32 -3.47 10.79
C ARG A 64 -2.55 -3.75 12.09
N GLY A 65 -2.79 -2.93 13.10
CA GLY A 65 -2.21 -3.10 14.43
C GLY A 65 -0.84 -2.44 14.63
N SER A 66 -0.60 -1.96 15.86
CA SER A 66 0.61 -1.21 16.23
C SER A 66 1.87 -2.09 16.27
N ALA A 67 1.77 -3.34 16.72
CA ALA A 67 2.89 -4.28 16.79
C ALA A 67 3.43 -4.63 15.40
N ALA A 68 2.54 -4.96 14.45
CA ALA A 68 2.91 -5.20 13.07
C ALA A 68 3.56 -3.95 12.45
N ALA A 69 2.98 -2.77 12.69
CA ALA A 69 3.53 -1.52 12.20
C ALA A 69 4.92 -1.20 12.77
N ALA A 70 5.17 -1.47 14.05
CA ALA A 70 6.48 -1.30 14.67
C ALA A 70 7.53 -2.20 14.01
N LYS A 71 7.21 -3.48 13.81
CA LYS A 71 8.11 -4.42 13.11
C LYS A 71 8.34 -4.03 11.65
N LEU A 72 7.31 -3.55 10.94
CA LEU A 72 7.46 -3.00 9.59
C LEU A 72 8.32 -1.75 9.55
N ARG A 73 8.21 -0.84 10.52
CA ARG A 73 9.08 0.36 10.61
C ARG A 73 10.55 -0.02 10.65
N GLN A 74 10.90 -1.08 11.40
CA GLN A 74 12.26 -1.60 11.44
C GLN A 74 12.72 -2.17 10.08
N LEU A 75 11.78 -2.70 9.29
CA LEU A 75 12.05 -3.23 7.96
C LEU A 75 12.02 -2.17 6.84
N VAL A 76 11.52 -0.95 7.09
CA VAL A 76 11.39 0.12 6.08
C VAL A 76 12.67 0.31 5.24
N PRO A 77 13.87 0.42 5.85
CA PRO A 77 15.09 0.62 5.07
C PRO A 77 15.37 -0.54 4.11
N ALA A 78 15.12 -1.78 4.55
CA ALA A 78 15.29 -2.98 3.73
C ALA A 78 14.26 -3.05 2.59
N LEU A 79 13.00 -2.66 2.87
CA LEU A 79 11.94 -2.60 1.85
C LEU A 79 12.25 -1.52 0.80
N GLN A 80 12.71 -0.34 1.21
CA GLN A 80 13.13 0.72 0.29
C GLN A 80 14.34 0.30 -0.55
N ALA A 81 15.33 -0.38 0.05
CA ALA A 81 16.46 -0.92 -0.69
C ALA A 81 16.01 -1.95 -1.75
N ARG A 82 15.06 -2.83 -1.41
CA ARG A 82 14.48 -3.80 -2.36
C ARG A 82 13.76 -3.12 -3.50
N LEU A 83 12.97 -2.08 -3.23
CA LEU A 83 12.28 -1.29 -4.24
C LEU A 83 13.28 -0.61 -5.18
N LYS A 84 14.34 -0.01 -4.62
CA LYS A 84 15.42 0.61 -5.38
C LYS A 84 16.12 -0.40 -6.29
N SER A 85 16.46 -1.59 -5.78
CA SER A 85 17.08 -2.66 -6.57
C SER A 85 16.18 -3.23 -7.67
N ARG A 86 14.85 -3.08 -7.55
CA ARG A 86 13.89 -3.52 -8.56
C ARG A 86 13.56 -2.44 -9.60
N GLY A 87 14.10 -1.22 -9.45
CA GLY A 87 13.91 -0.11 -10.40
C GLY A 87 13.02 1.03 -9.90
N TRP A 88 12.39 0.90 -8.73
CA TRP A 88 11.63 1.99 -8.09
C TRP A 88 12.57 2.82 -7.20
N ALA A 89 13.39 3.66 -7.83
CA ALA A 89 14.27 4.59 -7.13
C ALA A 89 13.45 5.70 -6.43
N ASP A 90 13.95 6.16 -5.27
CA ASP A 90 13.40 7.31 -4.52
C ASP A 90 12.00 7.12 -3.90
N VAL A 91 11.56 5.87 -3.68
CA VAL A 91 10.26 5.63 -3.01
C VAL A 91 10.34 5.94 -1.52
N THR A 92 9.65 7.00 -1.10
CA THR A 92 9.42 7.33 0.31
C THR A 92 8.31 6.46 0.87
N LEU A 93 8.69 5.43 1.63
CA LEU A 93 7.74 4.51 2.26
C LEU A 93 7.13 5.15 3.52
N ARG A 94 5.81 5.35 3.55
CA ARG A 94 5.06 5.83 4.71
C ARG A 94 4.20 4.71 5.28
N LEU A 95 4.14 4.59 6.61
CA LEU A 95 3.34 3.57 7.27
C LEU A 95 2.15 4.22 7.97
N LYS A 96 0.94 3.86 7.57
CA LYS A 96 -0.29 4.30 8.22
C LYS A 96 -0.91 3.12 8.96
N VAL A 97 -0.93 3.22 10.29
CA VAL A 97 -1.56 2.23 11.14
C VAL A 97 -3.06 2.48 11.14
N HIS A 98 -3.85 1.46 10.83
CA HIS A 98 -5.29 1.52 11.03
C HIS A 98 -5.68 0.48 12.09
N GLY A 99 -6.30 0.97 13.16
CA GLY A 99 -6.87 0.14 14.20
C GLY A 99 -8.28 -0.27 13.78
N ARG A 100 -8.57 -1.56 13.84
CA ARG A 100 -9.96 -2.01 13.97
C ARG A 100 -10.32 -1.76 15.43
N HIS A 101 -11.07 -0.69 15.68
CA HIS A 101 -11.92 -0.65 16.87
C HIS A 101 -13.16 -1.50 16.59
#